data_AF-A0A399XPN2-F1
#
_entry.id   AF-A0A399XPN2-F1
#
_cell.length_a   1.000
_cell.length_b   1.000
_cell.length_c   1.000
_cell.angle_alpha   90.00
_cell.angle_beta   90.00
_cell.angle_gamma   90.00
#
_symmetry.space_group_name_H-M   'P 1'
#
loop_
_entity.id
_entity.type
_entity.pdbx_description
1 polymer ?
#
loop_
_entity_poly.entity_id
_entity_poly.type
_entity_poly.pdbx_seq_one_letter_code
_entity_poly.pdbx_strand_id
1 'polypeptide(L)'
;MGAHIDEMRFEMDVGPRAITILECRPPWREDFGPEWTRQEIARMQHTKSTGAWTLYWPDRHSKFHRYEDLEPTPTIERLLAEIDADPICIFWG
;
A
#
# COMPACT_ATOMS: atom_id res chain seq x y z
N MET A 1 -0.29 -14.22 -30.67
CA MET A 1 -1.39 -13.50 -30.00
C MET A 1 -0.76 -12.82 -28.80
N GLY A 2 -0.50 -11.51 -28.88
CA GLY A 2 0.24 -10.81 -27.82
C GLY A 2 -0.67 -10.59 -26.63
N ALA A 3 -0.47 -11.34 -25.55
CA ALA A 3 -1.15 -11.08 -24.29
C ALA A 3 -0.54 -9.81 -23.69
N HIS A 4 -1.35 -8.77 -23.52
CA HIS A 4 -1.06 -7.66 -22.60
C HIS A 4 -0.94 -8.27 -21.20
N ILE A 5 0.27 -8.35 -20.63
CA ILE A 5 0.48 -8.83 -19.25
C ILE A 5 0.83 -7.66 -18.32
N ASP A 6 0.26 -6.48 -18.59
CA ASP A 6 0.55 -5.24 -17.85
C ASP A 6 -0.66 -4.77 -17.02
N GLU A 7 -1.54 -5.68 -16.63
CA GLU A 7 -2.63 -5.37 -15.70
C GLU A 7 -2.12 -5.43 -14.26
N MET A 8 -1.32 -4.43 -13.88
CA MET A 8 -1.06 -4.13 -12.48
C MET A 8 -2.37 -3.74 -11.80
N ARG A 9 -2.65 -4.31 -10.63
CA ARG A 9 -3.87 -4.03 -9.85
C ARG A 9 -3.51 -3.51 -8.47
N PHE A 10 -4.35 -2.65 -7.93
CA PHE A 10 -4.28 -2.25 -6.53
C PHE A 10 -5.40 -2.92 -5.75
N GLU A 11 -5.05 -3.59 -4.67
CA GLU A 11 -5.99 -4.20 -3.73
C GLU A 11 -5.94 -3.43 -2.40
N MET A 12 -7.05 -3.44 -1.67
CA MET A 12 -7.11 -2.90 -0.31
C MET A 12 -7.49 -4.01 0.66
N ASP A 13 -6.59 -4.34 1.57
CA ASP A 13 -6.88 -5.22 2.70
C ASP A 13 -7.40 -4.37 3.87
N VAL A 14 -8.67 -4.54 4.21
CA VAL A 14 -9.35 -3.77 5.25
C VAL A 14 -9.51 -4.63 6.49
N GLY A 15 -8.65 -4.39 7.48
CA GLY A 15 -8.73 -4.97 8.80
C GLY A 15 -9.49 -4.09 9.81
N PRO A 16 -9.73 -4.57 11.03
CA PRO A 16 -10.51 -3.87 12.05
C PRO A 16 -9.87 -2.59 12.58
N ARG A 17 -8.56 -2.39 12.37
CA ARG A 17 -7.80 -1.20 12.82
C ARG A 17 -6.72 -0.78 11.83
N ALA A 18 -6.65 -1.40 10.67
CA ALA A 18 -5.64 -1.09 9.69
C ALA A 18 -6.22 -1.30 8.30
N ILE A 19 -5.81 -0.44 7.37
CA ILE A 19 -6.08 -0.59 5.96
C ILE A 19 -4.72 -0.66 5.29
N THR A 20 -4.46 -1.74 4.54
CA THR A 20 -3.21 -1.94 3.81
C THR A 20 -3.51 -1.87 2.32
N ILE A 21 -2.81 -0.99 1.62
CA ILE A 21 -2.86 -0.92 0.16
C ILE A 21 -1.80 -1.88 -0.38
N LEU A 22 -2.21 -2.73 -1.31
CA LEU A 22 -1.36 -3.73 -1.93
C LEU A 22 -1.28 -3.47 -3.43
N GLU A 23 -0.09 -3.62 -3.96
CA GLU A 23 0.18 -3.72 -5.37
C GLU A 23 0.19 -5.19 -5.77
N CYS A 24 -0.62 -5.56 -6.75
CA CYS A 24 -0.77 -6.92 -7.24
C CYS A 24 -0.25 -6.99 -8.68
N ARG A 25 0.86 -7.70 -8.87
CA ARG A 25 1.46 -7.92 -10.18
C ARG A 25 1.07 -9.29 -10.73
N PRO A 26 0.67 -9.37 -12.01
CA PRO A 26 0.43 -10.65 -12.64
C PRO A 26 1.74 -11.46 -12.71
N PRO A 27 1.67 -12.79 -12.76
CA PRO A 27 2.85 -13.62 -12.92
C PRO A 27 3.60 -13.23 -14.21
N TRP A 28 4.90 -13.02 -14.11
CA TRP A 28 5.74 -12.58 -15.23
C TRP A 28 5.79 -13.62 -16.38
N ARG A 29 5.59 -14.91 -16.07
CA ARG A 29 5.38 -16.01 -17.01
C ARG A 29 4.52 -17.11 -16.40
N GLU A 30 3.60 -17.65 -17.19
CA GLU A 30 2.76 -18.81 -16.82
C GLU A 30 3.59 -20.05 -16.41
N ASP A 31 4.81 -20.19 -16.95
CA ASP A 31 5.72 -21.32 -16.70
C ASP A 31 6.42 -21.27 -15.33
N PHE A 32 6.50 -20.09 -14.70
CA PHE A 32 7.14 -19.89 -13.40
C PHE A 32 6.16 -19.87 -12.21
N GLY A 33 4.88 -20.11 -12.49
CA GLY A 33 3.80 -20.20 -11.49
C GLY A 33 2.67 -19.22 -11.78
N PRO A 34 1.39 -19.62 -11.62
CA PRO A 34 0.23 -18.77 -11.90
C PRO A 34 -0.04 -17.74 -10.77
N GLU A 35 0.86 -17.63 -9.81
CA GLU A 35 0.61 -16.90 -8.57
C GLU A 35 0.78 -15.39 -8.77
N TRP A 36 -0.25 -14.64 -8.38
CA TRP A 36 -0.19 -13.19 -8.32
C TRP A 36 0.72 -12.78 -7.16
N THR A 37 1.69 -11.92 -7.46
CA THR A 37 2.54 -11.36 -6.42
C THR A 37 1.84 -10.17 -5.79
N ARG A 38 1.65 -10.20 -4.48
CA ARG A 38 1.09 -9.09 -3.70
C ARG A 38 2.22 -8.43 -2.91
N GLN A 39 2.40 -7.13 -3.09
CA GLN A 39 3.36 -6.34 -2.33
C GLN A 39 2.60 -5.26 -1.56
N GLU A 40 2.83 -5.18 -0.26
CA GLU A 40 2.31 -4.08 0.55
C GLU A 40 3.02 -2.79 0.13
N ILE A 41 2.27 -1.71 -0.12
CA ILE A 41 2.84 -0.40 -0.49
C ILE A 41 2.61 0.66 0.58
N ALA A 42 1.47 0.62 1.26
CA ALA A 42 1.15 1.57 2.32
C ALA A 42 0.23 0.92 3.34
N ARG A 43 0.34 1.32 4.60
CA ARG A 43 -0.59 0.93 5.66
C ARG A 43 -1.02 2.12 6.48
N MET A 44 -2.32 2.26 6.62
CA MET A 44 -2.96 3.24 7.48
C MET A 44 -3.45 2.51 8.73
N GLN A 45 -2.97 2.87 9.91
CA GLN A 45 -3.35 2.24 11.18
C GLN A 45 -4.12 3.21 12.08
N HIS A 46 -5.29 2.77 12.56
CA HIS A 46 -6.14 3.54 13.45
C HIS A 46 -5.80 3.29 14.92
N THR A 47 -5.46 4.37 15.62
CA THR A 47 -5.22 4.37 17.06
C THR A 47 -6.50 4.72 17.81
N LYS A 48 -7.14 3.71 18.42
CA LYS A 48 -8.42 3.90 19.14
C LYS A 48 -8.37 4.97 20.24
N SER A 49 -7.24 5.09 20.94
CA SER A 49 -7.10 6.02 22.06
C SER A 49 -7.16 7.48 21.63
N THR A 50 -6.68 7.79 20.42
CA THR A 50 -6.64 9.15 19.88
C THR A 50 -7.67 9.40 18.78
N GLY A 51 -8.26 8.34 18.21
CA GLY A 51 -9.12 8.42 17.03
C GLY A 51 -8.37 8.79 15.75
N ALA A 52 -7.03 8.71 15.76
CA ALA A 52 -6.19 9.16 14.66
C ALA A 52 -5.64 7.96 13.85
N TRP A 53 -5.50 8.18 12.55
CA TRP A 53 -4.83 7.31 11.61
C TRP A 53 -3.38 7.73 11.46
N THR A 54 -2.47 6.76 11.47
CA THR A 54 -1.04 6.97 11.21
C THR A 54 -0.68 6.22 9.92
N LEU A 55 0.07 6.88 9.05
CA LEU A 55 0.58 6.32 7.80
C LEU A 55 1.90 5.59 8.03
N TYR A 56 2.04 4.43 7.40
CA TYR A 56 3.24 3.61 7.42
C TYR A 56 3.60 3.17 6.01
N TRP A 57 4.90 3.08 5.75
CA TRP A 57 5.46 2.55 4.50
C TRP A 57 6.28 1.29 4.81
N PRO A 58 6.20 0.24 3.98
CA PRO A 58 7.01 -0.95 4.13
C PRO A 58 8.41 -0.75 3.53
N ASP A 59 9.47 -1.20 4.21
CA ASP A 59 10.78 -1.33 3.58
C ASP A 59 10.88 -2.56 2.67
N ARG A 60 12.01 -2.74 1.99
CA ARG A 60 12.29 -3.88 1.10
C ARG A 60 12.11 -5.27 1.74
N HIS A 61 12.08 -5.37 3.06
CA HIS A 61 11.81 -6.59 3.82
C HIS A 61 10.38 -6.65 4.38
N SER A 62 9.47 -5.83 3.87
CA SER A 62 8.06 -5.72 4.32
C SER A 62 7.90 -5.35 5.79
N LYS A 63 8.87 -4.66 6.40
CA LYS A 63 8.65 -4.07 7.73
C LYS A 63 8.10 -2.66 7.59
N PHE A 64 7.06 -2.38 8.36
CA PHE A 64 6.42 -1.07 8.36
C PHE A 64 7.18 -0.06 9.21
N HIS A 65 7.49 1.07 8.61
CA HIS A 65 8.07 2.25 9.23
C HIS A 65 7.04 3.36 9.21
N ARG A 66 7.02 4.18 10.26
CA ARG A 66 6.12 5.33 10.34
C ARG A 66 6.52 6.35 9.28
N TYR A 67 5.55 6.88 8.56
CA TYR A 67 5.77 8.02 7.67
C TYR A 67 5.83 9.30 8.53
N GLU A 68 6.99 9.95 8.57
CA GLU A 68 7.25 11.07 9.49
C GLU A 68 6.77 12.41 8.95
N ASP A 69 6.64 12.56 7.62
CA ASP A 69 6.23 13.80 6.97
C ASP A 69 4.72 14.10 7.13
N LEU A 70 3.94 13.10 7.58
CA LEU A 70 2.51 13.24 7.85
C LEU A 70 2.19 12.95 9.31
N GLU A 71 1.64 13.94 10.01
CA GLU A 71 1.16 13.76 11.38
C GLU A 71 -0.07 12.85 11.44
N PRO A 72 -0.27 12.11 12.56
CA PRO A 72 -1.46 11.27 12.73
C PRO A 72 -2.72 12.12 12.66
N THR A 73 -3.69 11.69 11.88
CA THR A 73 -4.87 12.49 11.59
C THR A 73 -6.15 11.67 11.67
N PRO A 74 -7.26 12.21 12.19
CA PRO A 74 -8.54 11.49 12.21
C PRO A 74 -9.14 11.26 10.82
N THR A 75 -8.64 11.95 9.79
CA THR A 75 -9.21 11.93 8.44
C THR A 75 -8.41 11.01 7.53
N ILE A 76 -9.01 9.90 7.12
CA ILE A 76 -8.36 8.94 6.22
C ILE A 76 -8.07 9.51 4.83
N GLU A 77 -8.93 10.41 4.34
CA GLU A 77 -8.78 11.06 3.03
C GLU A 77 -7.47 11.84 2.91
N ARG A 78 -6.97 12.40 4.02
CA ARG A 78 -5.67 13.09 4.03
C ARG A 78 -4.52 12.10 3.80
N LEU A 79 -4.60 10.90 4.37
CA LEU A 79 -3.58 9.86 4.14
C LEU A 79 -3.64 9.37 2.70
N LEU A 80 -4.83 9.17 2.15
CA LEU A 80 -5.01 8.75 0.76
C LEU A 80 -4.47 9.80 -0.22
N ALA A 81 -4.71 11.09 0.04
CA ALA A 81 -4.17 12.17 -0.78
C ALA A 81 -2.64 12.24 -0.71
N GLU A 82 -2.04 11.99 0.46
CA GLU A 82 -0.59 11.92 0.61
C GLU A 82 0.00 10.73 -0.15
N ILE A 83 -0.65 9.57 -0.06
CA ILE A 83 -0.25 8.37 -0.80
C ILE A 83 -0.37 8.62 -2.31
N ASP A 84 -1.46 9.21 -2.79
CA ASP A 84 -1.66 9.53 -4.22
C ASP A 84 -0.63 10.54 -4.74
N ALA A 85 -0.34 11.59 -3.98
CA ALA A 85 0.65 12.59 -4.35
C ALA A 85 2.08 12.04 -4.37
N ASP A 86 2.39 11.07 -3.49
CA ASP A 86 3.69 10.42 -3.32
C ASP A 86 4.90 11.35 -3.55
N PRO A 87 5.01 12.44 -2.77
CA PRO A 87 5.94 13.53 -3.06
C PRO A 87 7.41 13.11 -3.04
N ILE A 88 7.72 11.99 -2.36
CA ILE A 88 9.06 11.43 -2.23
C ILE A 88 9.24 10.09 -2.95
N CYS A 89 8.28 9.69 -3.80
CA CYS A 89 8.30 8.46 -4.60
C CYS A 89 8.52 7.16 -3.78
N ILE A 90 7.93 7.06 -2.59
CA ILE A 90 8.08 5.91 -1.70
C ILE A 90 6.93 4.90 -1.81
N PHE A 91 5.78 5.31 -2.34
CA PHE A 91 4.58 4.47 -2.46
C PHE A 91 4.42 3.86 -3.86
N TRP A 92 4.80 4.57 -4.92
CA TRP A 92 4.63 4.15 -6.32
C TRP A 92 5.94 4.00 -7.11
N GLY A 93 7.10 4.09 -6.44
CA GLY A 93 8.44 4.05 -7.05
C GLY A 93 8.86 2.71 -7.67
#